data_AF-A0A7X6PUQ8-F1
#
_entry.id   AF-A0A7X6PUQ8-F1
#
_cell.length_a   1.000
_cell.length_b   1.000
_cell.length_c   1.000
_cell.angle_alpha   90.00
_cell.angle_beta   90.00
_cell.angle_gamma   90.00
#
_symmetry.space_group_name_H-M   'P 1'
#
loop_
_entity.id
_entity.type
_entity.pdbx_description
1 polymer ?
#
loop_
_entity_poly.entity_id
_entity_poly.type
_entity_poly.pdbx_seq_one_letter_code
_entity_poly.pdbx_strand_id
1 'polypeptide(L)' 'MAEIARKYQADNIVIHTDITYGKRVQEIVRYASQKQMDLIILSSHKLEETGPGEGWATISYRVAILAPCPVMMVK' A
#
# COMPACT_ATOMS: atom_id res chain seq x y z
N MET A 1 -7.14 -8.24 -10.09
CA MET A 1 -7.88 -7.68 -8.93
C MET A 1 -9.36 -8.03 -8.94
N ALA A 2 -10.10 -7.83 -10.05
CA ALA A 2 -11.52 -8.22 -10.13
C ALA A 2 -11.78 -9.71 -9.79
N GLU A 3 -10.89 -10.61 -10.19
CA GLU A 3 -10.98 -12.04 -9.87
C GLU A 3 -10.78 -12.33 -8.38
N ILE A 4 -9.83 -11.66 -7.72
CA ILE A 4 -9.58 -11.80 -6.28
C ILE A 4 -10.79 -11.29 -5.49
N ALA A 5 -11.36 -10.14 -5.89
CA ALA A 5 -12.54 -9.58 -5.26
C ALA A 5 -13.75 -10.54 -5.35
N ARG A 6 -13.97 -11.17 -6.53
CA ARG A 6 -15.05 -12.16 -6.70
C ARG A 6 -14.95 -13.35 -5.76
N LYS A 7 -13.73 -13.82 -5.46
CA LYS A 7 -13.50 -14.99 -4.61
C LYS A 7 -14.06 -14.83 -3.19
N TYR A 8 -14.09 -13.60 -2.67
CA TYR A 8 -14.51 -13.31 -1.29
C TYR A 8 -15.90 -12.65 -1.19
N GLN A 9 -16.67 -12.61 -2.28
CA GLN A 9 -18.01 -12.00 -2.27
C GLN A 9 -19.00 -12.73 -1.36
N ALA A 10 -18.78 -14.01 -1.07
CA ALA A 10 -19.64 -14.81 -0.19
C ALA A 10 -19.44 -14.50 1.30
N ASP A 11 -18.32 -13.86 1.69
CA ASP A 11 -17.91 -13.71 3.09
C ASP A 11 -18.43 -12.42 3.75
N ASN A 12 -19.41 -11.75 3.13
CA ASN A 12 -19.96 -10.45 3.58
C ASN A 12 -18.89 -9.33 3.68
N ILE A 13 -17.80 -9.49 2.93
CA ILE A 13 -16.70 -8.52 2.84
C ILE A 13 -16.97 -7.56 1.69
N VAL A 14 -16.99 -6.26 1.97
CA VAL A 14 -17.09 -5.23 0.93
C VAL A 14 -15.71 -4.95 0.37
N ILE A 15 -15.54 -5.19 -0.94
CA ILE A 15 -14.26 -4.99 -1.63
C ILE A 15 -14.40 -3.86 -2.64
N HIS A 16 -13.64 -2.78 -2.43
CA HIS A 16 -13.50 -1.69 -3.38
C HIS A 16 -12.19 -1.83 -4.15
N THR A 17 -12.22 -1.53 -5.45
CA THR A 17 -11.03 -1.50 -6.30
C THR A 17 -11.02 -0.19 -7.06
N ASP A 18 -10.01 0.63 -6.81
CA ASP A 18 -9.87 1.96 -7.43
C ASP A 18 -8.58 2.02 -8.24
N ILE A 19 -8.63 2.75 -9.37
CA ILE A 19 -7.46 3.07 -10.18
C ILE A 19 -7.17 4.56 -9.99
N THR A 20 -6.00 4.87 -9.45
CA THR A 20 -5.53 6.25 -9.23
C THR A 20 -4.39 6.58 -10.20
N TYR A 21 -4.32 7.83 -10.67
CA TYR A 21 -3.28 8.30 -11.59
C TYR A 21 -2.42 9.36 -10.93
N GLY A 22 -1.09 9.27 -11.09
CA GLY A 22 -0.14 10.22 -10.52
C GLY A 22 1.12 9.55 -9.97
N LYS A 23 1.85 10.25 -9.11
CA LYS A 23 3.05 9.71 -8.45
C LYS A 23 2.64 8.71 -7.37
N ARG A 24 3.00 7.43 -7.55
CA ARG A 24 2.58 6.29 -6.72
C ARG A 24 2.53 6.57 -5.22
N VAL A 25 3.64 7.02 -4.62
CA VAL A 25 3.71 7.28 -3.16
C VAL A 25 2.71 8.36 -2.74
N GLN A 26 2.64 9.46 -3.50
CA GLN A 26 1.74 10.58 -3.18
C GLN A 26 0.29 10.15 -3.31
N GLU A 27 -0.05 9.40 -4.35
CA GLU A 27 -1.41 8.92 -4.58
C GLU A 27 -1.87 7.91 -3.53
N ILE A 28 -1.00 7.00 -3.08
CA ILE A 28 -1.33 6.06 -2.00
C ILE A 28 -1.63 6.81 -0.70
N VAL A 29 -0.77 7.76 -0.31
CA VAL A 29 -0.95 8.55 0.92
C VAL A 29 -2.19 9.44 0.82
N ARG A 30 -2.41 10.09 -0.33
CA ARG A 30 -3.59 10.94 -0.59
C ARG A 30 -4.87 10.12 -0.52
N TYR A 31 -4.92 8.97 -1.18
CA TYR A 31 -6.08 8.08 -1.18
C TYR A 31 -6.40 7.60 0.24
N ALA A 32 -5.39 7.13 0.98
CA ALA A 32 -5.57 6.68 2.37
C ALA A 32 -6.10 7.79 3.27
N SER A 33 -5.56 9.01 3.13
CA SER A 33 -6.02 10.18 3.87
C SER A 33 -7.46 10.56 3.52
N GLN A 34 -7.80 10.66 2.24
CA GLN A 34 -9.15 11.03 1.78
C GLN A 34 -10.23 10.01 2.15
N LYS A 35 -9.88 8.73 2.17
CA LYS A 35 -10.79 7.64 2.53
C LYS A 35 -10.73 7.27 4.01
N GLN A 36 -9.92 7.96 4.80
CA GLN A 36 -9.74 7.72 6.24
C GLN A 36 -9.40 6.26 6.56
N MET A 37 -8.49 5.68 5.77
CA MET A 37 -8.01 4.32 6.01
C MET A 37 -7.28 4.24 7.36
N ASP A 38 -7.50 3.17 8.10
CA ASP A 38 -6.90 2.91 9.41
C ASP A 38 -5.68 1.96 9.34
N LEU A 39 -5.51 1.25 8.22
CA LEU A 39 -4.38 0.35 7.97
C LEU A 39 -4.06 0.28 6.47
N ILE A 40 -2.78 0.33 6.13
CA ILE A 40 -2.28 0.03 4.78
C ILE A 40 -1.48 -1.27 4.83
N ILE A 41 -1.75 -2.19 3.90
CA ILE A 41 -0.99 -3.44 3.76
C ILE A 41 -0.22 -3.40 2.45
N LEU A 42 1.10 -3.55 2.52
CA LEU A 42 1.97 -3.60 1.33
C LEU A 42 2.83 -4.85 1.35
N SER A 43 2.95 -5.50 0.20
CA SER A 43 4.01 -6.48 -0.02
C SER A 43 5.36 -5.78 -0.18
N SER A 44 6.39 -6.25 0.51
CA SER A 44 7.78 -5.83 0.28
C SER A 44 8.72 -6.99 0.05
N HIS A 45 9.71 -6.75 -0.80
CA HIS A 45 10.90 -7.61 -0.87
C HIS A 45 11.88 -7.25 0.25
N LYS A 46 12.81 -8.16 0.55
CA LYS A 46 13.97 -7.81 1.37
C LYS A 46 14.73 -6.69 0.68
N LEU A 47 15.10 -5.67 1.45
CA LEU A 47 16.03 -4.65 1.02
C LEU A 47 17.38 -5.32 0.78
N GLU A 48 17.92 -5.20 -0.43
CA GLU A 48 19.32 -5.51 -0.66
C GLU A 48 20.12 -4.30 -0.16
N GLU A 49 21.03 -4.54 0.80
CA GLU A 49 21.92 -3.51 1.33
C GLU A 49 23.05 -3.26 0.32
N THR A 50 22.75 -2.53 -0.74
CA THR A 50 23.73 -2.18 -1.78
C THR A 50 24.57 -0.95 -1.44
N GLY A 51 24.12 -0.14 -0.47
CA GLY A 51 24.85 1.01 0.07
C GLY A 51 24.04 1.86 1.07
N PRO A 52 24.66 2.85 1.74
CA PRO A 52 23.96 3.73 2.68
C PRO A 52 22.84 4.52 1.97
N GLY A 53 21.59 4.25 2.35
CA GLY A 53 20.41 4.99 1.88
C GLY A 53 19.68 4.41 0.66
N GLU A 54 20.26 3.46 -0.08
CA GLU A 54 19.65 2.93 -1.31
C GLU A 54 18.36 2.12 -1.06
N GLY A 55 18.30 1.40 0.06
CA GLY A 55 17.11 0.65 0.44
C GLY A 55 15.87 1.51 0.75
N TRP A 56 16.05 2.74 1.20
CA TRP A 56 14.95 3.60 1.66
C TRP A 56 14.13 4.20 0.50
N ALA A 57 14.61 4.06 -0.75
CA ALA A 57 13.98 4.62 -1.93
C ALA A 57 12.76 3.84 -2.44
N THR A 58 12.50 2.63 -1.90
CA THR A 58 11.37 1.81 -2.34
C THR A 58 10.02 2.47 -2.00
N ILE A 59 9.01 2.22 -2.85
CA ILE A 59 7.67 2.79 -2.67
C ILE A 59 7.10 2.44 -1.31
N SER A 60 7.27 1.18 -0.88
CA SER A 60 6.66 0.67 0.34
C SER A 60 7.25 1.30 1.60
N TYR A 61 8.57 1.53 1.65
CA TYR A 61 9.20 2.28 2.73
C TYR A 61 8.78 3.75 2.75
N ARG A 62 8.74 4.39 1.58
CA ARG A 62 8.31 5.79 1.48
C ARG A 62 6.86 5.99 1.90
N VAL A 63 5.98 5.03 1.59
CA VAL A 63 4.60 5.03 2.08
C VAL A 63 4.56 4.82 3.59
N ALA A 64 5.32 3.86 4.14
CA ALA A 64 5.37 3.61 5.57
C ALA A 64 5.79 4.82 6.40
N ILE A 65 6.67 5.68 5.87
CA ILE A 65 7.10 6.93 6.53
C ILE A 65 6.03 8.03 6.46
N LEU A 66 5.30 8.12 5.34
CA LEU A 66 4.43 9.27 5.04
C LEU A 66 2.93 9.01 5.28
N ALA A 67 2.53 7.77 5.52
CA ALA A 67 1.14 7.39 5.68
C ALA A 67 0.49 8.05 6.91
N PRO A 68 -0.81 8.37 6.84
CA PRO A 68 -1.56 8.93 7.99
C PRO A 68 -1.95 7.86 9.02
N CYS A 69 -1.65 6.60 8.75
CA CYS A 69 -2.05 5.44 9.55
C CYS A 69 -0.97 4.34 9.51
N PRO A 70 -1.04 3.32 10.38
CA PRO A 70 -0.13 2.19 10.38
C PRO A 70 0.02 1.51 9.02
N VAL A 71 1.23 1.07 8.71
CA VAL A 71 1.55 0.31 7.49
C VAL A 71 2.12 -1.05 7.86
N MET A 72 1.45 -2.13 7.44
CA MET A 72 1.90 -3.50 7.62
C MET A 72 2.63 -3.99 6.37
N MET A 73 3.87 -4.44 6.57
CA MET A 73 4.74 -4.96 5.52
C MET A 73 4.70 -6.48 5.52
N VAL A 74 4.25 -7.08 4.41
CA VAL A 74 4.17 -8.54 4.26
C VAL A 74 5.25 -9.02 3.29
N LYS A 75 5.96 -10.10 3.65
CA LYS A 75 7.02 -10.73 2.85
C LYS A 75 6.57 -12.08 2.33
#